data_AF-A0ABD0NJI1-F1
#
_entry.id   AF-A0ABD0NJI1-F1
#
_cell.length_a   1.000
_cell.length_b   1.000
_cell.length_c   1.000
_cell.angle_alpha   90.00
_cell.angle_beta   90.00
_cell.angle_gamma   90.00
#
_symmetry.space_group_name_H-M   'P 1'
#
loop_
_entity.id
_entity.type
_entity.pdbx_description
1 polymer ?
#
loop_
_entity_poly.entity_id
_entity_poly.type
_entity_poly.pdbx_seq_one_letter_code
_entity_poly.pdbx_strand_id
1 'polypeptide(L)'
;MELASIIVVPRRGNTILEGINIFIFQNGRDLEDYVEEFVGICHHAKCDDVCLMEGFRCGLDDDLRFVMPRGDPCWTLQSYINFALWTNGSTFTVGEAEEDRNLVQPHLADVLQHDAEPSQPPPRLAEPEP
;
A
#
# COMPACT_ATOMS: atom_id res chain seq x y z
N MET A 1 2.53 7.41 -25.51
CA MET A 1 2.55 7.37 -24.04
C MET A 1 2.01 8.72 -23.61
N GLU A 2 0.69 8.79 -23.46
CA GLU A 2 -0.04 10.03 -23.22
C GLU A 2 0.07 10.33 -21.72
N LEU A 3 0.51 11.54 -21.37
CA LEU A 3 0.69 11.93 -19.97
C LEU A 3 -0.69 12.04 -19.33
N ALA A 4 -1.00 11.16 -18.37
CA ALA A 4 -2.15 11.33 -17.49
C ALA A 4 -2.05 12.72 -16.86
N SER A 5 -3.04 13.57 -17.14
CA SER A 5 -3.02 14.96 -16.69
C SER A 5 -3.25 15.00 -15.18
N ILE A 6 -2.16 15.18 -14.42
CA ILE A 6 -2.20 15.41 -12.98
C ILE A 6 -2.73 16.83 -12.77
N ILE A 7 -3.98 16.98 -12.33
CA ILE A 7 -4.53 18.28 -11.95
C ILE A 7 -4.45 18.42 -10.44
N VAL A 8 -3.50 19.24 -9.97
CA VAL A 8 -3.53 19.74 -8.60
C VAL A 8 -4.66 20.76 -8.51
N VAL A 9 -5.82 20.36 -7.97
CA VAL A 9 -6.93 21.29 -7.74
C VAL A 9 -6.73 21.94 -6.36
N PRO A 10 -6.34 23.23 -6.27
CA PRO A 10 -6.34 23.92 -4.99
C PRO A 10 -7.79 24.10 -4.52
N ARG A 11 -8.18 23.42 -3.43
CA ARG A 11 -9.46 23.70 -2.77
C ARG A 11 -9.44 25.14 -2.24
N ARG A 12 -10.31 26.00 -2.77
CA ARG A 12 -10.60 27.32 -2.22
C ARG A 12 -11.37 27.14 -0.91
N GLY A 13 -10.63 27.19 0.20
CA GLY A 13 -11.21 27.19 1.55
C GLY A 13 -10.35 26.40 2.53
N ASN A 14 -9.40 27.08 3.15
CA ASN A 14 -8.74 26.75 4.42
C ASN A 14 -8.53 25.27 4.75
N THR A 15 -7.57 24.63 4.08
CA THR A 15 -6.52 23.80 4.68
C THR A 15 -5.52 23.48 3.57
N ILE A 16 -4.34 24.10 3.63
CA ILE A 16 -3.18 23.59 2.90
C ILE A 16 -2.83 22.28 3.60
N LEU A 17 -3.37 21.16 3.10
CA LEU A 17 -2.89 19.85 3.48
C LEU A 17 -1.57 19.64 2.73
N GLU A 18 -0.48 19.96 3.41
CA GLU A 18 0.90 19.59 3.08
C GLU A 18 0.97 18.08 2.80
N GLY A 19 0.83 17.72 1.52
CA GLY A 19 0.83 16.35 1.05
C GLY A 19 0.20 16.33 -0.32
N ILE A 20 0.99 16.01 -1.34
CA ILE A 20 0.61 16.05 -2.74
C ILE A 20 -0.66 15.20 -2.95
N ASN A 21 -1.83 15.84 -3.03
CA ASN A 21 -3.06 15.18 -3.44
C ASN A 21 -3.02 15.06 -4.98
N ILE A 22 -2.35 14.02 -5.47
CA ILE A 22 -2.40 13.65 -6.89
C ILE A 22 -3.79 13.06 -7.12
N PHE A 23 -4.69 13.87 -7.68
CA PHE A 23 -5.97 13.36 -8.19
C PHE A 23 -5.78 12.98 -9.66
N ILE A 24 -6.03 11.71 -9.95
CA ILE A 24 -6.16 11.20 -11.32
C ILE A 24 -7.63 11.29 -11.75
N PHE A 25 -7.86 11.40 -13.06
CA PHE A 25 -9.20 11.49 -13.64
C PHE A 25 -9.38 10.36 -14.65
N GLN A 26 -10.57 9.76 -14.65
CA GLN A 26 -10.96 8.73 -15.60
C GLN A 26 -10.86 9.28 -17.03
N ASN A 27 -11.47 10.44 -17.28
CA ASN A 27 -11.32 11.22 -18.51
C ASN A 27 -11.58 10.39 -19.79
N GLY A 28 -12.64 9.60 -19.78
CA GLY A 28 -13.02 8.71 -20.88
C GLY A 28 -12.20 7.44 -21.02
N ARG A 29 -11.25 7.16 -20.12
CA ARG A 29 -10.53 5.88 -20.05
C ARG A 29 -11.42 4.79 -19.47
N ASP A 30 -11.06 3.54 -19.73
CA ASP A 30 -11.70 2.40 -19.11
C ASP A 30 -11.67 2.51 -17.58
N LEU A 31 -12.81 2.20 -16.94
CA LEU A 31 -12.96 2.35 -15.49
C LEU A 31 -11.97 1.46 -14.73
N GLU A 32 -11.69 0.27 -15.25
CA GLU A 32 -10.79 -0.71 -14.64
C GLU A 32 -9.35 -0.18 -14.59
N ASP A 33 -8.85 0.37 -15.70
CA ASP A 33 -7.53 1.01 -15.78
C ASP A 33 -7.42 2.20 -14.81
N TYR A 34 -8.47 3.01 -14.73
CA TYR A 34 -8.53 4.12 -13.77
C TYR A 34 -8.51 3.62 -12.32
N VAL A 35 -9.27 2.57 -12.01
CA VAL A 35 -9.34 1.99 -10.65
C VAL A 35 -7.98 1.42 -10.25
N GLU A 36 -7.29 0.71 -11.14
CA GLU A 36 -5.97 0.15 -10.87
C GLU A 36 -4.96 1.25 -10.52
N GLU A 37 -4.93 2.32 -11.32
CA GLU A 37 -4.07 3.49 -11.05
C GLU A 37 -4.46 4.17 -9.72
N PHE A 38 -5.76 4.33 -9.46
CA PHE A 38 -6.27 4.98 -8.26
C PHE A 38 -5.88 4.22 -6.99
N VAL A 39 -6.09 2.89 -6.97
CA VAL A 39 -5.74 2.03 -5.84
C VAL A 39 -4.23 2.05 -5.60
N GLY A 40 -3.42 2.04 -6.67
CA GLY A 40 -1.97 2.17 -6.58
C GLY A 40 -1.52 3.44 -5.83
N ILE A 41 -2.21 4.56 -6.03
CA ILE A 41 -1.93 5.83 -5.34
C ILE A 41 -2.44 5.81 -3.89
N CYS A 42 -3.57 5.16 -3.62
CA CYS A 42 -4.17 5.09 -2.29
C CYS A 42 -3.23 4.49 -1.24
N HIS A 43 -2.39 3.51 -1.62
CA HIS A 43 -1.39 2.92 -0.72
C HIS A 43 -0.37 3.93 -0.17
N HIS A 44 -0.18 5.06 -0.85
CA HIS A 44 0.75 6.11 -0.43
C HIS A 44 0.05 7.31 0.22
N ALA A 45 -1.29 7.31 0.23
CA ALA A 45 -2.08 8.38 0.80
C ALA A 45 -2.07 8.31 2.35
N LYS A 46 -2.07 9.48 2.99
CA LYS A 46 -2.15 9.60 4.46
C LYS A 46 -3.55 9.99 4.95
N CYS A 47 -4.55 9.97 4.07
CA CYS A 47 -5.92 10.36 4.40
C CYS A 47 -6.81 9.14 4.65
N ASP A 48 -7.95 9.39 5.29
CA ASP A 48 -8.95 8.36 5.57
C ASP A 48 -9.73 7.94 4.32
N ASP A 49 -10.47 6.84 4.45
CA ASP A 49 -11.33 6.30 3.39
C ASP A 49 -12.34 7.33 2.87
N VAL A 50 -12.89 8.18 3.73
CA VAL A 50 -13.87 9.20 3.33
C VAL A 50 -13.25 10.21 2.37
N CYS A 51 -12.02 10.65 2.67
CA CYS A 51 -11.26 11.53 1.79
C CYS A 51 -10.94 10.84 0.46
N LEU A 52 -10.57 9.56 0.49
CA LEU A 52 -10.29 8.76 -0.72
C LEU A 52 -11.55 8.53 -1.57
N MET A 53 -12.70 8.26 -0.94
CA MET A 53 -13.99 8.10 -1.63
C MET A 53 -14.40 9.38 -2.35
N GLU A 54 -14.26 10.54 -1.71
CA GLU A 54 -14.53 11.84 -2.35
C GLU A 54 -13.55 12.11 -3.50
N GLY A 55 -12.26 11.78 -3.33
CA GLY A 55 -11.26 11.88 -4.39
C GLY A 55 -11.60 11.01 -5.59
N PHE A 56 -11.91 9.73 -5.34
CA PHE A 56 -12.32 8.76 -6.36
C PHE A 56 -13.52 9.29 -7.15
N ARG A 57 -14.59 9.70 -6.44
CA ARG A 57 -15.81 10.23 -7.03
C ARG A 57 -15.55 11.49 -7.87
N CYS A 58 -14.66 12.37 -7.43
CA CYS A 58 -14.28 13.55 -8.19
C CYS A 58 -13.54 13.22 -9.49
N GLY A 59 -12.78 12.13 -9.52
CA GLY A 59 -12.03 11.67 -10.69
C GLY A 59 -12.85 10.91 -11.73
N LEU A 60 -14.03 10.39 -11.37
CA LEU A 60 -14.93 9.67 -12.29
C LEU A 60 -15.51 10.56 -13.39
N ASP A 61 -15.80 9.93 -14.53
CA ASP A 61 -16.58 10.56 -15.59
C ASP A 61 -17.99 10.92 -15.10
N ASP A 62 -18.58 11.95 -15.71
CA ASP A 62 -19.80 12.59 -15.24
C ASP A 62 -20.95 11.59 -15.02
N ASP A 63 -21.16 10.68 -15.97
CA ASP A 63 -22.24 9.69 -15.93
C ASP A 63 -22.19 8.81 -14.67
N LEU A 64 -20.99 8.29 -14.35
CA LEU A 64 -20.79 7.45 -13.18
C LEU A 64 -20.75 8.31 -11.90
N ARG A 65 -20.17 9.50 -11.95
CA ARG A 65 -20.12 10.42 -10.81
C ARG A 65 -21.50 10.85 -10.31
N PHE A 66 -22.48 10.98 -11.21
CA PHE A 66 -23.86 11.35 -10.86
C PHE A 66 -24.62 10.25 -10.12
N VAL A 67 -24.29 8.98 -10.36
CA VAL A 67 -24.93 7.84 -9.69
C VAL A 67 -24.20 7.43 -8.40
N MET A 68 -22.94 7.84 -8.25
CA MET A 68 -22.16 7.57 -7.05
C MET A 68 -22.59 8.46 -5.86
N PRO A 69 -22.90 7.88 -4.68
CA PRO A 69 -23.21 8.64 -3.48
C PRO A 69 -21.98 9.42 -2.99
N ARG A 70 -22.16 10.44 -2.15
CA ARG A 70 -21.02 11.07 -1.47
C ARG A 70 -20.32 10.06 -0.53
N GLY A 71 -19.06 10.32 -0.21
CA GLY A 71 -18.30 9.53 0.74
C GLY A 71 -18.99 9.50 2.10
N ASP A 72 -19.15 8.31 2.65
CA ASP A 72 -19.84 8.05 3.92
C ASP A 72 -18.98 7.10 4.76
N PRO A 73 -18.75 7.38 6.05
CA PRO A 73 -17.89 6.55 6.91
C PRO A 73 -18.46 5.14 7.18
N CYS A 74 -19.71 4.85 6.82
CA CYS A 74 -20.28 3.51 6.87
C CYS A 74 -19.77 2.60 5.74
N TRP A 75 -19.09 3.18 4.74
CA TRP A 75 -18.50 2.47 3.61
C TRP A 75 -16.99 2.36 3.80
N THR A 76 -16.43 1.23 3.36
CA THR A 76 -14.98 1.14 3.16
C THR A 76 -14.66 1.65 1.76
N LEU A 77 -13.44 2.14 1.55
CA LEU A 77 -13.01 2.55 0.21
C LEU A 77 -13.19 1.42 -0.82
N GLN A 78 -12.87 0.19 -0.42
CA GLN A 78 -13.02 -1.00 -1.26
C GLN A 78 -14.48 -1.24 -1.67
N SER A 79 -15.42 -1.23 -0.73
CA SER A 79 -16.83 -1.48 -1.05
C SER A 79 -17.41 -0.37 -1.94
N TYR A 80 -16.92 0.86 -1.75
CA TYR A 80 -17.28 2.01 -2.56
C TYR A 80 -16.78 1.91 -4.01
N ILE A 81 -15.51 1.52 -4.21
CA ILE A 81 -14.95 1.29 -5.55
C ILE A 81 -15.67 0.13 -6.26
N ASN A 82 -15.91 -0.97 -5.55
CA ASN A 82 -16.64 -2.12 -6.09
C ASN A 82 -18.07 -1.77 -6.50
N PHE A 83 -18.72 -0.87 -5.77
CA PHE A 83 -20.04 -0.36 -6.16
C PHE A 83 -19.99 0.44 -7.47
N ALA A 84 -18.94 1.24 -7.69
CA ALA A 84 -18.75 1.96 -8.95
C ALA A 84 -18.55 0.99 -10.13
N LEU A 85 -17.69 -0.02 -9.96
CA LEU A 85 -17.43 -1.07 -10.95
C LEU A 85 -18.72 -1.83 -11.30
N TRP A 86 -19.48 -2.24 -10.28
CA TRP A 86 -20.77 -2.90 -10.46
C TRP A 86 -21.78 -2.02 -11.20
N THR A 87 -21.84 -0.72 -10.86
CA THR A 87 -22.73 0.25 -11.50
C THR A 87 -22.38 0.45 -12.97
N ASN A 88 -21.09 0.38 -13.32
CA ASN A 88 -20.62 0.41 -14.70
C ASN A 88 -20.79 -0.94 -15.45
N GLY A 89 -21.31 -1.97 -14.79
CA GLY A 89 -21.49 -3.31 -15.36
C GLY A 89 -20.19 -4.10 -15.50
N SER A 90 -19.11 -3.69 -14.83
CA SER A 90 -17.83 -4.40 -14.84
C SER A 90 -17.88 -5.65 -13.94
N THR A 91 -17.18 -6.70 -14.36
CA THR A 91 -16.93 -7.91 -13.55
C THR A 91 -15.66 -7.80 -12.70
N PHE A 92 -14.90 -6.71 -12.86
CA PHE A 92 -13.68 -6.45 -12.09
C PHE A 92 -14.05 -6.12 -10.63
N THR A 93 -13.20 -6.57 -9.70
CA THR A 93 -13.40 -6.34 -8.26
C THR A 93 -12.08 -6.02 -7.58
N VAL A 94 -12.09 -5.02 -6.70
CA VAL A 94 -10.99 -4.70 -5.81
C VAL A 94 -11.10 -5.54 -4.54
N GLY A 95 -10.02 -6.26 -4.22
CA GLY A 95 -9.85 -7.04 -3.00
C GLY A 95 -8.82 -6.41 -2.07
N GLU A 96 -8.82 -6.83 -0.80
CA GLU A 96 -7.70 -6.54 0.09
C GLU A 96 -6.46 -7.32 -0.38
N ALA A 97 -5.30 -6.67 -0.42
CA ALA A 97 -4.05 -7.40 -0.57
C ALA A 97 -3.81 -8.18 0.74
N GLU A 98 -3.74 -9.51 0.64
CA GLU A 98 -3.26 -10.34 1.75
C GLU A 98 -1.85 -9.85 2.12
N GLU A 99 -1.74 -9.13 3.23
CA GLU A 99 -0.44 -8.79 3.80
C GLU A 99 0.20 -10.10 4.21
N ASP A 100 1.18 -10.57 3.45
CA ASP A 100 1.84 -11.85 3.66
C ASP A 100 2.58 -11.81 5.01
N ARG A 101 1.88 -12.24 6.08
CA ARG A 101 2.40 -12.28 7.46
C ARG A 101 3.49 -13.37 7.64
N ASN A 102 4.02 -13.95 6.57
CA ASN A 102 5.02 -15.02 6.60
C ASN A 102 6.50 -14.54 6.58
N LEU A 103 6.81 -13.30 6.95
CA LEU A 103 8.21 -12.83 7.08
C LEU A 103 8.72 -12.73 8.53
N VAL A 104 8.26 -13.61 9.42
CA VAL A 104 8.96 -13.87 10.69
C VAL A 104 9.21 -15.35 10.84
N GLN A 105 10.28 -15.87 10.22
CA GLN A 105 10.97 -17.01 10.82
C GLN A 105 11.80 -16.46 11.98
N PRO A 106 11.51 -16.82 13.25
CA PRO A 106 12.49 -16.62 14.30
C PRO A 106 13.66 -17.55 13.99
N HIS A 107 14.77 -16.97 13.53
CA HIS A 107 16.06 -17.65 13.52
C HIS A 107 16.48 -17.95 14.97
N LEU A 108 15.93 -19.01 15.56
CA LEU A 108 16.58 -19.69 16.66
C LEU A 108 17.57 -20.68 16.04
N ALA A 109 18.60 -20.12 15.38
CA ALA A 109 19.72 -20.89 14.87
C ALA A 109 20.81 -20.89 15.95
N ASP A 110 20.91 -22.04 16.63
CA ASP A 110 22.14 -22.67 17.09
C ASP A 110 23.21 -21.77 17.72
N VAL A 111 23.07 -21.56 19.04
CA VAL A 111 24.25 -21.43 19.91
C VAL A 111 24.82 -22.84 20.14
N LEU A 112 25.55 -23.36 19.15
CA LEU A 112 26.67 -24.28 19.34
C LEU A 112 27.71 -23.92 18.29
N GLN A 113 28.36 -22.77 18.52
CA GLN A 113 29.58 -22.41 17.81
C GLN A 113 30.61 -23.50 18.04
N HIS A 114 31.05 -24.09 16.93
CA HIS A 114 32.39 -24.60 16.71
C HIS A 114 33.41 -23.72 17.47
N ASP A 115 33.95 -24.23 18.58
CA ASP A 115 35.17 -23.65 19.12
C ASP A 115 36.35 -24.39 18.51
N ALA A 116 37.17 -23.61 17.83
CA ALA A 116 38.31 -24.02 17.04
C ALA A 116 39.37 -24.71 17.91
N GLU A 117 39.93 -25.81 17.41
CA GLU A 117 41.15 -26.41 17.94
C GLU A 117 42.30 -25.39 17.92
N PRO A 118 42.86 -24.96 19.07
CA PRO A 118 44.08 -24.17 19.11
C PRO A 118 45.26 -25.12 19.23
N SER A 119 46.04 -25.23 18.16
CA SER A 119 47.37 -25.83 18.16
C SER A 119 48.24 -25.24 19.30
N GLN A 120 48.54 -26.04 20.33
CA GLN A 120 49.63 -25.77 21.28
C GLN A 120 50.77 -26.77 21.09
N PRO A 121 52.02 -26.31 20.91
CA PRO A 121 53.20 -27.18 20.90
C PRO A 121 53.51 -27.69 22.32
N PRO A 122 54.18 -28.85 22.48
CA PRO A 122 54.32 -29.49 23.78
C PRO A 122 55.34 -28.76 24.67
N PRO A 123 55.03 -28.44 25.94
CA PRO A 123 56.03 -28.03 26.91
C PRO A 123 56.53 -29.24 27.72
N ARG A 124 57.80 -29.14 28.09
CA ARG A 124 58.70 -30.20 28.52
C ARG A 124 58.49 -30.65 29.97
N LEU A 125 58.82 -31.92 30.18
CA LEU A 125 59.24 -32.60 31.41
C LEU A 125 59.81 -31.67 32.51
N ALA A 126 59.24 -31.74 33.72
CA ALA A 126 59.97 -31.72 34.99
C ALA A 126 59.00 -31.93 36.18
N GLU A 127 59.15 -33.06 36.87
CA GLU A 127 58.71 -33.27 38.25
C GLU A 127 59.34 -32.24 39.20
N PRO A 128 58.66 -31.96 40.34
CA PRO A 128 59.41 -31.83 41.58
C PRO A 128 58.79 -32.64 42.73
N GLU A 129 59.67 -33.37 43.44
CA GLU A 129 59.46 -33.93 44.78
C GLU A 129 59.14 -32.84 45.82
N PRO A 130 58.43 -33.19 46.89
CA PRO A 130 59.12 -33.60 48.13
C PRO A 130 58.57 -34.88 48.81
#